data_AF-A0A7R8WRR8-F1
#
_entry.id   AF-A0A7R8WRR8-F1
#
_cell.length_a   1.000
_cell.length_b   1.000
_cell.length_c   1.000
_cell.angle_alpha   90.00
_cell.angle_beta   90.00
_cell.angle_gamma   90.00
#
_symmetry.space_group_name_H-M   'P 1'
#
loop_
_entity.id
_entity.type
_entity.pdbx_description
1 polymer ?
#
loop_
_entity_poly.entity_id
_entity_poly.type
_entity_poly.pdbx_seq_one_letter_code
_entity_poly.pdbx_strand_id
1 'polypeptide(L)'
;MTQLSTEQAQKFYEVHKERPFYNDLVSFMTSGPIVAAILEKDNSIEDFRKLIGATNPADAAEGTIRKKYATSVEANAVHGSDSDENAEIEAKFHFSENETF
;
A
#
# COMPACT_ATOMS: atom_id res chain seq x y z
N MET A 1 1.82 14.26 3.13
CA MET A 1 2.92 13.57 2.43
C MET A 1 3.95 13.20 3.48
N THR A 2 4.47 11.97 3.44
CA THR A 2 5.49 11.48 4.38
C THR A 2 6.57 10.74 3.61
N GLN A 3 7.77 10.67 4.17
CA GLN A 3 8.91 9.93 3.62
C GLN A 3 9.26 8.81 4.59
N LEU A 4 9.18 7.56 4.15
CA LEU A 4 9.57 6.43 4.99
C LEU A 4 11.09 6.32 5.06
N SER A 5 11.62 6.13 6.27
CA SER A 5 12.99 5.62 6.46
C SER A 5 13.06 4.14 6.07
N THR A 6 14.27 3.64 5.82
CA THR A 6 14.50 2.21 5.57
C THR A 6 13.96 1.33 6.69
N GLU A 7 14.19 1.73 7.95
CA GLU A 7 13.71 1.00 9.13
C GLU A 7 12.17 0.96 9.19
N GLN A 8 11.52 2.08 8.86
CA GLN A 8 10.06 2.15 8.80
C GLN A 8 9.51 1.25 7.69
N ALA A 9 10.05 1.33 6.47
CA ALA A 9 9.62 0.47 5.37
C ALA A 9 9.84 -1.03 5.66
N GLN A 10 10.97 -1.38 6.29
CA GLN A 10 11.24 -2.75 6.73
C GLN A 10 10.21 -3.23 7.76
N LYS A 11 9.90 -2.41 8.76
CA LYS A 11 8.89 -2.75 9.76
C LYS A 11 7.50 -2.89 9.14
N PHE A 12 7.13 -2.01 8.22
CA PHE A 12 5.85 -2.05 7.53
C PHE A 12 5.68 -3.35 6.71
N TYR A 13 6.73 -3.76 5.99
CA TYR A 13 6.71 -4.97 5.17
C TYR A 13 7.28 -6.21 5.88
N GLU A 14 7.33 -6.24 7.21
CA GLU A 14 7.95 -7.33 7.98
C GLU A 14 7.34 -8.69 7.64
N VAL A 15 6.04 -8.74 7.35
CA VAL A 15 5.33 -9.95 6.88
C VAL A 15 5.89 -10.55 5.59
N HIS A 16 6.68 -9.78 4.84
CA HIS A 16 7.33 -10.19 3.61
C HIS A 16 8.83 -10.40 3.76
N LYS A 17 9.41 -10.33 4.97
CA LYS A 17 10.87 -10.38 5.20
C LYS A 17 11.58 -11.58 4.56
N GLU A 18 10.94 -12.75 4.55
CA GLU A 18 11.49 -13.98 3.97
C GLU A 18 11.23 -14.11 2.46
N ARG A 19 10.59 -13.12 1.83
CA ARG A 19 10.28 -13.12 0.39
C ARG A 19 11.47 -12.58 -0.39
N PRO A 20 11.78 -13.15 -1.58
CA PRO A 20 12.94 -12.74 -2.38
C PRO A 20 12.89 -11.27 -2.81
N PHE A 21 11.70 -10.68 -2.92
CA PHE A 21 11.48 -9.29 -3.34
C PHE A 21 11.48 -8.28 -2.18
N TYR A 22 11.67 -8.71 -0.93
CA TYR A 22 11.54 -7.83 0.24
C TYR A 22 12.45 -6.60 0.20
N ASN A 23 13.72 -6.81 -0.16
CA ASN A 23 14.69 -5.72 -0.21
C ASN A 23 14.37 -4.72 -1.33
N ASP A 24 13.88 -5.21 -2.47
CA ASP A 24 13.47 -4.35 -3.59
C ASP A 24 12.24 -3.52 -3.22
N LEU A 25 11.28 -4.12 -2.51
CA LEU A 25 10.10 -3.44 -1.99
C LEU A 25 10.46 -2.32 -0.99
N VAL A 26 11.36 -2.61 -0.05
CA VAL A 26 11.89 -1.62 0.89
C VAL A 26 12.64 -0.51 0.16
N SER A 27 13.49 -0.85 -0.82
CA SER A 27 14.23 0.13 -1.60
C SER A 27 13.30 1.04 -2.39
N PHE A 28 12.26 0.48 -3.02
CA PHE A 28 11.27 1.26 -3.77
C PHE A 28 10.50 2.21 -2.86
N MET A 29 10.00 1.72 -1.73
CA MET A 29 9.15 2.48 -0.81
C MET A 29 9.90 3.59 -0.04
N THR A 30 11.23 3.55 -0.06
CA THR A 30 12.11 4.57 0.53
C THR A 30 12.72 5.50 -0.51
N SER A 31 12.49 5.24 -1.81
CA SER A 31 13.09 6.01 -2.92
C SER A 31 12.49 7.41 -3.12
N GLY A 32 11.32 7.67 -2.54
CA GLY A 32 10.63 8.96 -2.63
C GLY A 32 9.46 9.08 -1.66
N PRO A 33 8.79 10.24 -1.63
CA PRO A 33 7.72 10.50 -0.67
C PRO A 33 6.45 9.75 -1.06
N ILE A 34 5.67 9.38 -0.06
CA ILE A 34 4.38 8.74 -0.21
C ILE A 34 3.24 9.67 0.23
N VAL A 35 2.05 9.36 -0.26
CA VAL A 35 0.78 9.88 0.26
C VAL A 35 0.12 8.75 1.02
N ALA A 36 0.10 8.83 2.35
CA ALA A 36 -0.73 7.97 3.18
C ALA A 36 -2.12 8.61 3.31
N ALA A 37 -3.17 7.79 3.33
CA ALA A 37 -4.55 8.22 3.52
C ALA A 37 -5.35 7.13 4.23
N ILE A 38 -6.31 7.55 5.05
CA ILE A 38 -7.38 6.71 5.60
C ILE A 38 -8.65 7.04 4.80
N LEU A 39 -9.29 6.02 4.26
CA LEU A 39 -10.53 6.15 3.48
C LEU A 39 -11.66 5.45 4.22
N GLU A 40 -12.78 6.16 4.39
CA GLU A 40 -13.95 5.65 5.10
C GLU A 40 -15.15 5.55 4.17
N LYS A 41 -15.83 4.41 4.24
CA LYS A 41 -17.15 4.12 3.66
C LYS A 41 -17.58 2.73 4.11
N ASP A 42 -18.86 2.43 3.95
CA ASP A 42 -19.32 1.04 4.00
C ASP A 42 -18.58 0.21 2.94
N ASN A 43 -18.10 -0.97 3.33
CA ASN A 43 -17.33 -1.90 2.49
C ASN A 43 -16.04 -1.28 1.89
N SER A 44 -15.36 -0.39 2.64
CA SER A 44 -14.18 0.35 2.17
C SER A 44 -13.06 -0.53 1.65
N ILE A 45 -12.72 -1.60 2.38
CA ILE A 45 -11.63 -2.51 2.02
C ILE A 45 -11.89 -3.18 0.67
N GLU A 46 -13.02 -3.89 0.54
CA GLU A 46 -13.33 -4.63 -0.70
C GLU A 46 -13.45 -3.69 -1.89
N ASP A 47 -14.18 -2.59 -1.73
CA ASP A 47 -14.41 -1.65 -2.84
C ASP A 47 -13.15 -0.91 -3.25
N PHE A 48 -12.28 -0.55 -2.30
CA PHE A 48 -11.00 0.06 -2.63
C PHE A 48 -10.08 -0.94 -3.32
N ARG A 49 -10.04 -2.20 -2.87
CA ARG A 49 -9.27 -3.26 -3.55
C ARG A 49 -9.75 -3.51 -4.97
N LYS A 50 -11.07 -3.47 -5.18
CA LYS A 50 -11.68 -3.56 -6.51
C LYS A 50 -11.29 -2.37 -7.40
N LEU A 51 -11.25 -1.16 -6.82
CA LEU A 51 -10.84 0.06 -7.53
C LEU A 51 -9.36 0.03 -7.92
N ILE A 52 -8.47 -0.39 -7.01
CA ILE A 52 -7.03 -0.41 -7.30
C ILE A 52 -6.65 -1.53 -8.28
N GLY A 53 -7.34 -2.67 -8.23
CA GLY A 53 -7.14 -3.79 -9.15
C GLY A 53 -6.06 -4.80 -8.70
N ALA A 54 -5.83 -5.82 -9.54
CA ALA A 54 -4.87 -6.90 -9.25
C ALA A 54 -3.45 -6.37 -9.06
N THR A 55 -2.67 -7.02 -8.17
CA THR A 55 -1.28 -6.61 -7.84
C THR A 55 -0.37 -6.57 -9.06
N ASN A 56 -0.50 -7.55 -9.96
CA ASN A 56 0.15 -7.51 -11.25
C ASN A 56 -0.70 -6.70 -12.24
N PRO A 57 -0.19 -5.58 -12.78
CA PRO A 57 -0.97 -4.74 -13.69
C PRO A 57 -1.33 -5.42 -15.02
N ALA A 58 -0.58 -6.47 -15.42
CA ALA A 58 -0.96 -7.28 -16.57
C ALA A 58 -2.31 -7.99 -16.36
N ASP A 59 -2.57 -8.40 -15.11
CA ASP A 59 -3.79 -9.12 -14.69
C ASP A 59 -4.90 -8.17 -14.19
N ALA A 60 -4.61 -6.87 -14.07
CA ALA A 60 -5.58 -5.88 -13.61
C ALA A 60 -6.62 -5.57 -14.70
N ALA A 61 -7.89 -5.48 -14.28
CA ALA A 61 -9.00 -5.17 -15.17
C ALA A 61 -8.93 -3.72 -15.69
N GLU A 62 -9.49 -3.52 -16.89
CA GLU A 62 -9.57 -2.19 -17.51
C GLU A 62 -10.31 -1.20 -16.60
N GLY A 63 -9.80 0.03 -16.50
CA GLY A 63 -10.36 1.08 -15.65
C GLY A 63 -9.89 1.07 -14.19
N THR A 64 -9.14 0.06 -13.73
CA THR A 64 -8.54 0.05 -12.39
C THR A 64 -7.29 0.95 -12.31
N ILE A 65 -6.93 1.39 -11.11
CA ILE A 65 -5.77 2.28 -10.90
C ILE A 65 -4.48 1.60 -11.36
N ARG A 66 -4.25 0.34 -10.98
CA ARG A 66 -3.05 -0.41 -11.36
C ARG A 66 -2.97 -0.62 -12.87
N LYS A 67 -4.08 -0.91 -13.54
CA LYS A 67 -4.09 -1.04 -15.00
C LYS A 67 -3.66 0.23 -15.72
N LYS A 68 -4.05 1.39 -15.16
CA LYS A 68 -3.84 2.69 -15.80
C LYS A 68 -2.48 3.32 -15.48
N TYR A 69 -1.92 3.06 -14.30
CA TYR A 69 -0.79 3.84 -13.79
C TYR A 69 0.42 3.03 -13.31
N ALA A 70 0.29 1.71 -13.12
CA ALA A 70 1.43 0.90 -12.70
C ALA A 70 2.45 0.71 -13.83
N THR A 71 3.72 0.59 -13.46
CA THR A 71 4.82 0.30 -14.40
C THR A 71 5.34 -1.13 -14.28
N SER A 72 5.22 -1.75 -13.10
CA SER A 72 5.57 -3.15 -12.83
C SER A 72 4.79 -3.70 -11.62
N VAL A 73 5.07 -4.94 -11.22
CA VAL A 73 4.48 -5.55 -10.01
C VAL A 73 4.98 -4.85 -8.74
N GLU A 74 6.26 -4.48 -8.72
CA GLU A 74 6.93 -3.76 -7.63
C GLU A 74 6.50 -2.28 -7.59
N ALA A 75 6.39 -1.64 -8.76
CA ALA A 75 5.95 -0.26 -8.92
C ALA A 75 4.48 -0.20 -9.38
N ASN A 76 3.59 -0.77 -8.58
CA ASN A 76 2.17 -0.92 -8.91
C ASN A 76 1.29 0.30 -8.56
N ALA A 77 1.88 1.48 -8.45
CA ALA A 77 1.25 2.78 -8.22
C ALA A 77 0.51 3.01 -6.88
N VAL A 78 -0.12 2.00 -6.27
CA VAL A 78 -0.93 2.18 -5.05
C VAL A 78 -0.99 0.92 -4.18
N HIS A 79 -0.85 1.13 -2.87
CA HIS A 79 -1.11 0.14 -1.81
C HIS A 79 -2.52 0.33 -1.24
N GLY A 80 -3.13 -0.76 -0.79
CA GLY A 80 -4.39 -0.74 -0.08
C GLY A 80 -4.50 -1.99 0.80
N SER A 81 -4.93 -1.80 2.04
CA SER A 81 -5.08 -2.87 3.04
C SER A 81 -5.98 -3.99 2.52
N ASP A 82 -5.71 -5.22 2.95
CA ASP A 82 -6.38 -6.43 2.43
C ASP A 82 -7.50 -6.98 3.32
N SER A 83 -7.61 -6.47 4.55
CA SER A 83 -8.53 -6.88 5.62
C SER A 83 -8.75 -5.72 6.60
N ASP A 84 -9.79 -5.80 7.42
CA ASP A 84 -10.08 -4.79 8.45
C ASP A 84 -8.95 -4.76 9.49
N GLU A 85 -8.42 -5.93 9.88
CA GLU A 85 -7.33 -6.03 10.84
C GLU A 85 -6.05 -5.37 10.32
N ASN A 86 -5.67 -5.60 9.05
CA ASN A 86 -4.51 -4.95 8.46
C ASN A 86 -4.74 -3.45 8.26
N ALA A 87 -5.96 -3.03 7.93
CA ALA A 87 -6.28 -1.61 7.82
C ALA A 87 -6.05 -0.86 9.13
N GLU A 88 -6.45 -1.44 10.26
CA GLU A 88 -6.16 -0.84 11.57
C GLU A 88 -4.67 -0.77 11.90
N ILE A 89 -3.92 -1.84 11.61
CA ILE A 89 -2.47 -1.90 11.86
C ILE A 89 -1.74 -0.87 11.00
N GLU A 90 -2.08 -0.80 9.72
CA GLU A 90 -1.47 0.13 8.76
C GLU A 90 -1.86 1.58 9.05
N ALA A 91 -3.10 1.85 9.48
CA ALA A 91 -3.53 3.18 9.90
C ALA A 91 -2.72 3.66 11.11
N LYS A 92 -2.62 2.83 12.17
CA LYS A 92 -1.83 3.12 13.38
C LYS A 92 -0.33 3.25 13.10
N PHE A 93 0.16 2.64 12.01
CA PHE A 93 1.55 2.79 11.59
C PHE A 93 1.83 4.18 11.00
N HIS A 94 0.90 4.72 10.20
CA HIS A 94 1.08 5.97 9.47
C HIS A 94 0.55 7.21 10.19
N PHE A 95 -0.43 7.07 11.08
CA PHE A 95 -1.14 8.16 11.72
C PHE A 95 -1.17 7.99 13.23
N SER A 96 -0.89 9.07 13.95
CA SER A 96 -1.15 9.15 15.39
C SER A 96 -2.64 9.34 15.67
N GLU A 97 -3.07 9.07 16.91
CA GLU A 97 -4.47 9.23 17.33
C GLU A 97 -5.00 10.67 17.12
N ASN A 98 -4.11 11.67 17.13
CA ASN A 98 -4.46 13.08 16.91
C ASN A 98 -4.64 13.44 15.42
N GLU A 99 -4.31 12.53 14.51
CA GLU A 99 -4.45 12.71 13.05
C GLU A 99 -5.67 11.98 12.48
N THR A 100 -6.41 11.29 13.35
CA THR A 100 -7.62 10.52 13.04
C THR A 100 -8.84 11.14 13.74
N PHE A 101 -10.02 11.06 13.13
CA PHE A 101 -11.26 11.67 13.62
C PHE A 101 -12.36 10.64 13.87
#